data_AF-A0A9P8EJN1-F1
#
_entry.id   AF-A0A9P8EJN1-F1
#
_cell.length_a   1.000
_cell.length_b   1.000
_cell.length_c   1.000
_cell.angle_alpha   90.00
_cell.angle_beta   90.00
_cell.angle_gamma   90.00
#
_symmetry.space_group_name_H-M   'P 1'
#
loop_
_entity.id
_entity.type
_entity.pdbx_description
1 polymer ?
#
loop_
_entity_poly.entity_id
_entity_poly.type
_entity_poly.pdbx_seq_one_letter_code
_entity_poly.pdbx_strand_id
1 'polypeptide(L)'
;LNLKHFARLQYTLFLKGIGLDMNECIVFWRKSFKLMTDDKFKKEYLYNIRHAYGDVGGDSNRRGRGYTPYSCQKLITDVPSSGQSHGCPYRWFSPDNLMGLLQATGVSDREVLKSVKEDVTKTRYHIACNRVFEYQHRNEIKKVKDNSLWPQSELDTITHPNTYFKRSFLLKNLNKFQKGDIGVDGPSQDSQG
;
A
#
# COMPACT_ATOMS: atom_id res chain seq x y z
N LEU A 1 -11.73 -6.44 -14.98
CA LEU A 1 -11.06 -5.24 -14.43
C LEU A 1 -10.18 -4.64 -15.53
N ASN A 2 -10.24 -3.34 -15.80
CA ASN A 2 -9.30 -2.68 -16.71
C ASN A 2 -8.62 -1.52 -15.97
N LEU A 3 -7.58 -1.84 -15.20
CA LEU A 3 -6.72 -0.83 -14.59
C LEU A 3 -5.74 -0.32 -15.63
N LYS A 4 -5.49 0.98 -15.68
CA LYS A 4 -4.50 1.60 -16.57
C LYS A 4 -3.06 1.32 -16.08
N HIS A 5 -2.06 1.58 -16.94
CA HIS A 5 -0.67 1.19 -16.71
C HIS A 5 -0.11 1.57 -15.33
N PHE A 6 -0.20 2.85 -14.94
CA PHE A 6 0.37 3.31 -13.66
C PHE A 6 -0.36 2.74 -12.44
N ALA A 7 -1.69 2.56 -12.51
CA ALA A 7 -2.44 1.92 -11.44
C ALA A 7 -2.07 0.44 -11.28
N ARG A 8 -1.83 -0.26 -12.39
CA ARG A 8 -1.32 -1.64 -12.36
C ARG A 8 0.08 -1.69 -11.74
N LEU A 9 0.97 -0.77 -12.11
CA LEU A 9 2.33 -0.73 -11.57
C LEU A 9 2.32 -0.44 -10.06
N GLN A 10 1.63 0.61 -9.62
CA GLN A 10 1.47 0.93 -8.19
C GLN A 10 0.98 -0.29 -7.41
N TYR A 11 -0.06 -0.97 -7.90
CA TYR A 11 -0.62 -2.11 -7.18
C TYR A 11 0.27 -3.35 -7.26
N THR A 12 0.95 -3.61 -8.38
CA THR A 12 1.93 -4.70 -8.51
C THR A 12 3.07 -4.53 -7.52
N LEU A 13 3.59 -3.32 -7.36
CA LEU A 13 4.66 -3.03 -6.42
C LEU A 13 4.18 -3.10 -4.97
N PHE A 14 2.94 -2.68 -4.69
CA PHE A 14 2.32 -2.93 -3.39
C PHE A 14 2.23 -4.43 -3.08
N LEU A 15 1.73 -5.26 -4.01
CA LEU A 15 1.62 -6.71 -3.84
C LEU A 15 2.99 -7.37 -3.60
N LYS A 16 3.99 -6.98 -4.38
CA LYS A 16 5.39 -7.40 -4.17
C LYS A 16 5.86 -7.05 -2.76
N GLY A 17 5.63 -5.81 -2.33
CA GLY A 17 6.07 -5.33 -1.02
C GLY A 17 5.35 -5.96 0.19
N ILE A 18 4.20 -6.61 -0.02
CA ILE A 18 3.54 -7.42 1.04
C ILE A 18 3.92 -8.90 0.96
N GLY A 19 4.83 -9.28 0.06
CA GLY A 19 5.40 -10.62 -0.03
C GLY A 19 4.82 -11.53 -1.12
N LEU A 20 3.97 -11.02 -2.02
CA LEU A 20 3.48 -11.82 -3.15
C LEU A 20 4.64 -12.10 -4.11
N ASP A 21 4.93 -13.37 -4.40
CA ASP A 21 6.01 -13.70 -5.33
C ASP A 21 5.65 -13.41 -6.79
N MET A 22 6.64 -13.41 -7.68
CA MET A 22 6.43 -13.06 -9.09
C MET A 22 5.44 -14.00 -9.79
N ASN A 23 5.52 -15.31 -9.55
CA ASN A 23 4.66 -16.30 -10.19
C ASN A 23 3.22 -16.17 -9.68
N GLU A 24 3.05 -16.00 -8.37
CA GLU A 24 1.75 -15.72 -7.77
C GLU A 24 1.17 -14.39 -8.28
N CYS A 25 2.00 -13.36 -8.47
CA CYS A 25 1.58 -12.08 -9.01
C CYS A 25 1.12 -12.19 -10.48
N ILE A 26 1.79 -13.02 -11.29
CA ILE A 26 1.37 -13.36 -12.66
C ILE A 26 -0.01 -14.02 -12.64
N VAL A 27 -0.20 -15.02 -11.76
CA VAL A 27 -1.49 -15.72 -11.60
C VAL A 27 -2.58 -14.76 -11.13
N PHE A 28 -2.28 -13.88 -10.16
CA PHE A 28 -3.19 -12.86 -9.65
C PHE A 28 -3.70 -11.95 -10.78
N TRP A 29 -2.78 -11.38 -11.58
CA TRP A 29 -3.16 -10.50 -12.67
C TRP A 29 -3.90 -11.25 -13.78
N ARG A 30 -3.45 -12.46 -14.12
CA ARG A 30 -4.12 -13.28 -15.12
C ARG A 30 -5.58 -13.54 -14.75
N LYS A 31 -5.85 -13.93 -13.51
CA LYS A 31 -7.21 -14.16 -12.98
C LYS A 31 -8.05 -12.89 -12.91
N SER A 32 -7.42 -11.73 -12.70
CA SER A 32 -8.10 -10.43 -12.63
C SER A 32 -8.59 -9.91 -14.00
N PHE A 33 -7.96 -10.35 -15.09
CA PHE A 33 -8.33 -10.01 -16.47
C PHE A 33 -9.19 -11.10 -17.13
N LYS A 34 -10.41 -11.32 -16.59
CA LYS A 34 -11.34 -12.39 -17.05
C LYS A 34 -11.68 -12.36 -18.54
N LEU A 35 -11.75 -11.19 -19.16
CA LEU A 35 -12.13 -11.01 -20.57
C LEU A 35 -10.91 -10.95 -21.53
N MET A 36 -9.71 -11.25 -21.02
CA MET A 36 -8.47 -11.20 -21.79
C MET A 36 -7.99 -12.61 -22.12
N THR A 37 -7.54 -12.81 -23.36
CA THR A 37 -6.89 -14.06 -23.77
C THR A 37 -5.50 -14.17 -23.17
N ASP A 38 -5.00 -15.40 -23.04
CA ASP A 38 -3.65 -15.67 -22.53
C ASP A 38 -2.57 -14.99 -23.37
N ASP A 39 -2.70 -15.03 -24.70
CA ASP A 39 -1.71 -14.44 -25.61
C ASP A 39 -1.66 -12.93 -25.49
N LYS A 40 -2.83 -12.28 -25.38
CA LYS A 40 -2.91 -10.83 -25.15
C LYS A 40 -2.30 -10.47 -23.79
N PHE A 41 -2.59 -11.25 -22.76
CA PHE A 41 -2.02 -11.06 -21.43
C PHE A 41 -0.48 -11.16 -21.45
N LYS A 42 0.07 -12.21 -22.07
CA LYS A 42 1.52 -12.42 -22.21
C LYS A 42 2.17 -11.25 -22.95
N LYS A 43 1.57 -10.81 -24.06
CA LYS A 43 2.11 -9.73 -24.89
C LYS A 43 2.11 -8.37 -24.19
N GLU A 44 1.05 -8.03 -23.46
CA GLU A 44 0.84 -6.68 -22.94
C GLU A 44 1.22 -6.51 -21.45
N TYR A 45 1.26 -7.59 -20.65
CA TYR A 45 1.34 -7.49 -19.18
C TYR A 45 2.50 -8.28 -18.59
N LEU A 46 2.81 -9.47 -19.10
CA LEU A 46 3.80 -10.36 -18.48
C LEU A 46 5.18 -9.69 -18.36
N TYR A 47 5.63 -9.00 -19.42
CA TYR A 47 6.91 -8.27 -19.39
C TYR A 47 6.95 -7.25 -18.25
N ASN A 48 5.89 -6.46 -18.08
CA ASN A 48 5.83 -5.42 -17.05
C ASN A 48 5.88 -6.00 -15.63
N ILE A 49 5.22 -7.14 -15.41
CA ILE A 49 5.28 -7.85 -14.12
C ILE A 49 6.72 -8.34 -13.88
N ARG A 50 7.32 -9.07 -14.81
CA ARG A 50 8.70 -9.56 -14.68
C ARG A 50 9.70 -8.42 -14.45
N HIS A 51 9.51 -7.29 -15.13
CA HIS A 51 10.35 -6.11 -14.94
C HIS A 51 10.21 -5.50 -13.54
N ALA A 52 8.99 -5.46 -12.98
CA ALA A 52 8.75 -4.97 -11.62
C ALA A 52 9.46 -5.82 -10.54
N TYR A 53 9.70 -7.10 -10.82
CA TYR A 53 10.44 -8.03 -9.94
C TYR A 53 11.94 -8.15 -10.28
N GLY A 54 12.43 -7.45 -11.31
CA GLY A 54 13.85 -7.52 -11.68
C GLY A 54 14.24 -8.77 -12.45
N ASP A 55 13.27 -9.57 -12.93
CA ASP A 55 13.55 -10.80 -13.67
C ASP A 55 13.92 -10.52 -15.14
N VAL A 56 13.50 -9.36 -15.67
CA VAL A 56 13.93 -8.84 -16.97
C VAL A 56 14.37 -7.37 -16.84
N GLY A 57 14.94 -6.81 -17.91
CA GLY A 57 15.49 -5.45 -17.95
C GLY A 57 17.02 -5.43 -17.95
N GLY A 58 17.60 -4.25 -17.80
CA GLY A 58 19.06 -4.07 -17.71
C GLY A 58 19.66 -4.55 -16.39
N ASP A 59 20.98 -4.65 -16.34
CA ASP A 59 21.73 -5.15 -15.18
C ASP A 59 21.36 -4.44 -13.87
N SER A 60 21.14 -3.13 -13.92
CA SER A 60 20.71 -2.35 -12.76
C SER A 60 19.38 -2.81 -12.19
N ASN A 61 18.39 -3.10 -13.05
CA ASN A 61 17.07 -3.57 -12.63
C ASN A 61 17.15 -4.97 -12.01
N ARG A 62 17.96 -5.86 -12.58
CA ARG A 62 18.11 -7.23 -12.07
C ARG A 62 18.83 -7.25 -10.72
N ARG A 63 19.95 -6.52 -10.61
CA ARG A 63 20.71 -6.40 -9.34
C ARG A 63 19.89 -5.70 -8.25
N GLY A 64 19.07 -4.72 -8.62
CA GLY A 64 18.16 -4.02 -7.70
C GLY A 64 16.90 -4.81 -7.34
N ARG A 65 16.74 -6.05 -7.82
CA ARG A 65 15.52 -6.86 -7.65
C ARG A 65 14.25 -6.14 -8.12
N GLY A 66 14.34 -5.33 -9.18
CA GLY A 66 13.23 -4.57 -9.74
C GLY A 66 12.91 -3.26 -9.01
N TYR A 67 11.74 -2.69 -9.29
CA TYR A 67 11.29 -1.45 -8.66
C TYR A 67 10.92 -1.67 -7.18
N THR A 68 11.17 -0.65 -6.36
CA THR A 68 10.71 -0.62 -4.97
C THR A 68 9.23 -0.23 -4.88
N PRO A 69 8.49 -0.75 -3.89
CA PRO A 69 7.16 -0.27 -3.55
C PRO A 69 7.12 1.25 -3.36
N TYR A 70 6.03 1.89 -3.82
CA TYR A 70 5.90 3.34 -3.76
C TYR A 70 5.58 3.82 -2.35
N SER A 71 6.38 4.78 -1.87
CA SER A 71 6.11 5.51 -0.62
C SER A 71 4.89 6.42 -0.74
N CYS A 72 4.33 6.84 0.39
CA CYS A 72 3.24 7.83 0.38
C CYS A 72 3.67 9.12 -0.32
N GLN A 73 4.92 9.56 -0.14
CA GLN A 73 5.44 10.76 -0.81
C GLN A 73 5.40 10.60 -2.33
N LYS A 74 5.84 9.44 -2.86
CA LYS A 74 5.75 9.17 -4.30
C LYS A 74 4.31 9.19 -4.80
N LEU A 75 3.38 8.57 -4.05
CA LEU A 75 1.96 8.53 -4.43
C LEU A 75 1.24 9.89 -4.35
N ILE A 76 1.69 10.78 -3.47
CA ILE A 76 1.15 12.14 -3.34
C ILE A 76 1.63 13.02 -4.49
N THR A 77 2.87 12.82 -4.97
CA THR A 77 3.44 13.64 -6.06
C THR A 77 3.11 13.10 -7.45
N ASP A 78 2.75 11.82 -7.58
CA ASP A 78 2.36 11.20 -8.85
C ASP A 78 0.94 11.65 -9.24
N VAL A 79 0.85 12.50 -10.26
CA VAL A 79 -0.41 13.14 -10.69
C VAL A 79 -1.17 12.25 -11.67
N PRO A 80 -2.37 11.74 -11.31
CA PRO A 80 -3.15 10.93 -12.22
C PRO A 80 -3.77 11.79 -13.34
N SER A 81 -3.54 11.38 -14.59
CA SER A 81 -4.27 11.93 -15.74
C SER A 81 -5.75 11.49 -15.73
N SER A 82 -6.59 12.15 -16.53
CA SER A 82 -8.01 11.80 -16.65
C SER A 82 -8.20 10.30 -16.93
N GLY A 83 -9.09 9.65 -16.16
CA GLY A 83 -9.37 8.22 -16.24
C GLY A 83 -8.30 7.29 -15.66
N GLN A 84 -7.26 7.81 -15.01
CA GLN A 84 -6.30 7.04 -14.22
C GLN A 84 -6.74 6.97 -12.75
N SER A 85 -6.46 5.85 -12.09
CA SER A 85 -6.86 5.57 -10.70
C SER A 85 -5.68 5.31 -9.76
N HIS A 86 -4.48 5.80 -10.10
CA HIS A 86 -3.28 5.70 -9.26
C HIS A 86 -3.11 6.94 -8.37
N GLY A 87 -2.13 6.90 -7.49
CA GLY A 87 -1.79 7.97 -6.54
C GLY A 87 -2.46 7.81 -5.18
N CYS A 88 -2.40 8.90 -4.40
CA CYS A 88 -2.99 8.99 -3.07
C CYS A 88 -4.43 9.53 -3.13
N PRO A 89 -5.46 8.79 -2.68
CA PRO A 89 -6.85 9.25 -2.71
C PRO A 89 -7.05 10.51 -1.85
N TYR A 90 -6.31 10.66 -0.75
CA TYR A 90 -6.36 11.85 0.09
C TYR A 90 -5.89 13.12 -0.62
N ARG A 91 -5.09 13.00 -1.70
CA ARG A 91 -4.62 14.13 -2.52
C ARG A 91 -5.52 14.37 -3.74
N TRP A 92 -5.89 13.29 -4.42
CA TRP A 92 -6.44 13.38 -5.78
C TRP A 92 -7.96 13.27 -5.85
N PHE A 93 -8.62 12.78 -4.81
CA PHE A 93 -10.08 12.81 -4.76
C PHE A 93 -10.53 14.20 -4.29
N SER A 94 -11.70 14.65 -4.77
CA SER A 94 -12.37 15.78 -4.12
C SER A 94 -12.66 15.43 -2.66
N PRO A 95 -12.73 16.41 -1.75
CA PRO A 95 -13.04 16.16 -0.34
C PRO A 95 -14.31 15.32 -0.17
N ASP A 96 -15.36 15.59 -0.93
CA ASP A 96 -16.63 14.88 -0.79
C ASP A 96 -16.57 13.44 -1.34
N ASN A 97 -15.85 13.20 -2.44
CA ASN A 97 -15.62 11.84 -2.94
C ASN A 97 -14.77 11.03 -1.96
N LEU A 98 -13.77 11.66 -1.33
CA LEU A 98 -12.98 11.02 -0.28
C LEU A 98 -13.85 10.67 0.94
N MET A 99 -14.71 11.59 1.40
CA MET A 99 -15.61 11.31 2.53
C MET A 99 -16.55 10.16 2.21
N GLY A 100 -17.16 10.16 1.01
CA GLY A 100 -18.01 9.05 0.56
C GLY A 100 -17.27 7.72 0.52
N LEU A 101 -16.03 7.70 0.03
CA LEU A 101 -15.18 6.50 0.04
C LEU A 101 -14.88 6.01 1.48
N LEU A 102 -14.53 6.92 2.39
CA LEU A 102 -14.21 6.57 3.77
C LEU A 102 -15.44 6.01 4.50
N GLN A 103 -16.60 6.61 4.29
CA GLN A 103 -17.86 6.09 4.83
C GLN A 103 -18.18 4.70 4.28
N ALA A 104 -18.05 4.51 2.96
CA ALA A 104 -18.27 3.21 2.32
C ALA A 104 -17.30 2.11 2.80
N THR A 105 -16.12 2.49 3.29
CA THR A 105 -15.11 1.57 3.86
C THR A 105 -15.22 1.42 5.38
N GLY A 106 -16.28 1.95 6.00
CA GLY A 106 -16.60 1.72 7.41
C GLY A 106 -16.16 2.80 8.39
N VAL A 107 -15.79 4.00 7.92
CA VAL A 107 -15.55 5.16 8.78
C VAL A 107 -16.87 5.89 9.05
N SER A 108 -17.49 5.62 10.19
CA SER A 108 -18.80 6.18 10.56
C SER A 108 -18.74 7.34 11.56
N ASP A 109 -17.61 7.54 12.22
CA ASP A 109 -17.46 8.60 13.23
C ASP A 109 -17.37 9.99 12.59
N ARG A 110 -18.28 10.88 13.00
CA ARG A 110 -18.42 12.24 12.43
C ARG A 110 -17.22 13.13 12.74
N GLU A 111 -16.66 13.03 13.94
CA GLU A 111 -15.51 13.86 14.34
C GLU A 111 -14.23 13.41 13.64
N VAL A 112 -14.08 12.10 13.42
CA VAL A 112 -12.98 11.55 12.60
C VAL A 112 -13.09 12.06 11.17
N LEU A 113 -14.26 11.95 10.54
CA LEU A 113 -14.46 12.43 9.15
C LEU A 113 -14.21 13.94 9.04
N LYS A 114 -14.69 14.73 10.00
CA LYS A 114 -14.42 16.18 10.08
C LYS A 114 -12.92 16.47 10.17
N SER A 115 -12.21 15.80 11.09
CA SER A 115 -10.76 15.97 11.26
C SER A 115 -9.97 15.56 10.01
N VAL A 116 -10.38 14.48 9.34
CA VAL A 116 -9.77 14.05 8.08
C VAL A 116 -9.99 15.10 6.98
N LYS A 117 -11.19 15.66 6.85
CA LYS A 117 -11.50 16.71 5.87
C LYS A 117 -10.67 17.97 6.13
N GLU A 118 -10.50 18.36 7.39
CA GLU A 118 -9.65 19.49 7.79
C GLU A 118 -8.17 19.26 7.43
N ASP A 119 -7.62 18.07 7.72
CA ASP A 119 -6.23 17.76 7.40
C ASP A 119 -5.98 17.69 5.89
N VAL A 120 -6.91 17.13 5.12
CA VAL A 120 -6.84 17.14 3.65
C VAL A 120 -6.85 18.57 3.11
N THR A 121 -7.70 19.44 3.65
CA THR A 121 -7.76 20.87 3.28
C THR A 121 -6.44 21.58 3.58
N LYS A 122 -5.78 21.23 4.70
CA LYS A 122 -4.44 21.71 5.07
C LYS A 122 -3.31 20.97 4.35
N THR A 123 -3.60 20.13 3.36
CA THR A 123 -2.65 19.32 2.58
C THR A 123 -1.83 18.30 3.41
N ARG A 124 -2.33 17.94 4.60
CA ARG A 124 -1.73 16.96 5.53
C ARG A 124 -2.20 15.53 5.23
N TYR A 125 -2.00 15.07 4.00
CA TYR A 125 -2.58 13.82 3.50
C TYR A 125 -2.16 12.56 4.29
N HIS A 126 -0.90 12.50 4.71
CA HIS A 126 -0.39 11.38 5.50
C HIS A 126 -1.04 11.37 6.90
N ILE A 127 -1.22 12.53 7.53
CA ILE A 127 -1.93 12.64 8.82
C ILE A 127 -3.39 12.21 8.67
N ALA A 128 -4.07 12.67 7.63
CA ALA A 128 -5.44 12.27 7.32
C ALA A 128 -5.58 10.73 7.16
N CYS A 129 -4.63 10.09 6.48
CA CYS A 129 -4.58 8.63 6.37
C CYS A 129 -4.34 7.93 7.72
N ASN A 130 -3.42 8.45 8.54
CA ASN A 130 -3.11 7.90 9.85
C ASN A 130 -4.30 8.01 10.83
N ARG A 131 -5.09 9.10 10.78
CA ARG A 131 -6.32 9.19 11.60
C ARG A 131 -7.31 8.08 11.29
N VAL A 132 -7.48 7.74 10.01
CA VAL A 132 -8.36 6.63 9.61
C VAL A 132 -7.80 5.30 10.10
N PHE A 133 -6.48 5.10 9.99
CA PHE A 133 -5.83 3.91 10.52
C PHE A 133 -6.06 3.76 12.03
N GLU A 134 -5.81 4.82 12.80
CA GLU A 134 -5.99 4.87 14.25
C GLU A 134 -7.44 4.59 14.65
N TYR A 135 -8.40 5.19 13.94
CA TYR A 135 -9.82 4.94 14.17
C TYR A 135 -10.21 3.47 13.96
N GLN A 136 -9.77 2.87 12.85
CA GLN A 136 -10.09 1.49 12.48
C GLN A 136 -9.41 0.43 13.37
N HIS A 137 -8.30 0.80 14.04
CA HIS A 137 -7.51 -0.08 14.89
C HIS A 137 -7.46 0.39 16.36
N ARG A 138 -8.36 1.28 16.78
CA ARG A 138 -8.30 1.94 18.11
C ARG A 138 -8.24 0.96 19.27
N ASN A 139 -8.96 -0.16 19.16
CA ASN A 139 -9.04 -1.16 20.22
C ASN A 139 -7.75 -1.98 20.29
N GLU A 140 -7.21 -2.36 19.14
CA GLU A 140 -5.95 -3.10 19.01
C GLU A 140 -4.77 -2.23 19.46
N ILE A 141 -4.71 -0.97 19.02
CA ILE A 141 -3.69 0.00 19.45
C ILE A 141 -3.76 0.22 20.96
N LYS A 142 -4.96 0.37 21.54
CA LYS A 142 -5.13 0.50 22.99
C LYS A 142 -4.54 -0.72 23.72
N LYS A 143 -4.86 -1.94 23.28
CA LYS A 143 -4.32 -3.18 23.86
C LYS A 143 -2.80 -3.27 23.76
N VAL A 144 -2.23 -2.87 22.61
CA VAL A 144 -0.77 -2.84 22.42
C VAL A 144 -0.10 -1.89 23.40
N LYS A 145 -0.67 -0.70 23.60
CA LYS A 145 -0.15 0.31 24.53
C LYS A 145 -0.29 -0.13 25.99
N ASP A 146 -1.49 -0.54 26.40
CA ASP A 146 -1.77 -0.93 27.79
C ASP A 146 -0.88 -2.10 28.26
N ASN A 147 -0.60 -3.05 27.37
CA ASN A 147 0.19 -4.24 27.68
C ASN A 147 1.66 -4.14 27.24
N SER A 148 2.11 -2.98 26.73
CA SER A 148 3.47 -2.76 26.23
C SER A 148 3.97 -3.86 25.27
N LEU A 149 3.10 -4.27 24.33
CA LEU A 149 3.37 -5.38 23.43
C LEU A 149 4.40 -5.00 22.37
N TRP A 150 4.37 -3.76 21.90
CA TRP A 150 5.19 -3.27 20.79
C TRP A 150 6.05 -2.09 21.26
N PRO A 151 7.25 -1.88 20.66
CA PRO A 151 8.03 -0.67 20.92
C PRO A 151 7.31 0.56 20.34
N GLN A 152 7.58 1.73 20.92
CA GLN A 152 6.90 2.98 20.52
C GLN A 152 7.14 3.33 19.05
N SER A 153 8.32 2.99 18.49
CA SER A 153 8.66 3.20 17.08
C SER A 153 7.72 2.47 16.12
N GLU A 154 7.14 1.33 16.53
CA GLU A 154 6.16 0.60 15.72
C GLU A 154 4.77 1.25 15.72
N LEU A 155 4.59 2.33 16.49
CA LEU A 155 3.38 3.14 16.54
C LEU A 155 3.57 4.53 15.92
N ASP A 156 4.74 4.82 15.33
CA ASP A 156 5.03 6.10 14.67
C ASP A 156 4.17 6.32 13.42
N THR A 157 4.10 7.56 12.96
CA THR A 157 3.33 7.95 11.75
C THR A 157 3.67 7.06 10.55
N ILE A 158 2.63 6.49 9.93
CA ILE A 158 2.76 5.65 8.73
C ILE A 158 3.03 6.53 7.51
N THR A 159 4.11 6.24 6.80
CA THR A 159 4.55 6.97 5.60
C THR A 159 4.66 6.08 4.35
N HIS A 160 4.23 4.82 4.46
CA HIS A 160 4.31 3.85 3.37
C HIS A 160 3.07 2.92 3.32
N PRO A 161 2.46 2.66 2.15
CA PRO A 161 1.30 1.75 2.02
C PRO A 161 1.56 0.33 2.53
N ASN A 162 2.72 -0.25 2.21
CA ASN A 162 3.11 -1.57 2.74
C ASN A 162 3.25 -1.59 4.27
N THR A 163 3.74 -0.51 4.89
CA THR A 163 3.75 -0.37 6.36
C THR A 163 2.33 -0.29 6.92
N TYR A 164 1.43 0.46 6.26
CA TYR A 164 0.00 0.48 6.62
C TYR A 164 -0.58 -0.93 6.65
N PHE A 165 -0.37 -1.70 5.59
CA PHE A 165 -0.86 -3.07 5.49
C PHE A 165 -0.26 -3.97 6.57
N LYS A 166 1.07 -4.02 6.69
CA LYS A 166 1.76 -4.88 7.67
C LYS A 166 1.29 -4.58 9.09
N ARG A 167 1.23 -3.29 9.44
CA ARG A 167 0.78 -2.87 10.77
C ARG A 167 -0.68 -3.23 11.03
N SER A 168 -1.57 -3.00 10.07
CA SER A 168 -2.97 -3.39 10.15
C SER A 168 -3.12 -4.90 10.36
N PHE A 169 -2.40 -5.70 9.56
CA PHE A 169 -2.42 -7.15 9.64
C PHE A 169 -1.95 -7.66 11.01
N LEU A 170 -0.83 -7.13 11.52
CA LEU A 170 -0.30 -7.50 12.84
C LEU A 170 -1.27 -7.11 13.97
N LEU A 171 -1.84 -5.90 13.94
CA LEU A 171 -2.83 -5.45 14.92
C LEU A 171 -4.08 -6.34 14.94
N LYS A 172 -4.56 -6.78 13.76
CA LYS A 172 -5.73 -7.68 13.68
C LYS A 172 -5.40 -9.13 14.05
N ASN A 173 -4.13 -9.50 14.15
CA ASN A 173 -3.67 -10.84 14.46
C ASN A 173 -2.75 -10.90 15.69
N LEU A 174 -2.94 -10.01 16.67
CA LEU A 174 -2.09 -9.93 17.88
C LEU A 174 -1.90 -11.27 18.61
N ASN A 175 -2.89 -12.17 18.55
CA ASN A 175 -2.81 -13.48 19.21
C ASN A 175 -1.90 -14.48 18.47
N LYS A 176 -1.51 -14.19 17.22
CA LYS A 176 -0.72 -15.09 16.37
C LYS A 176 0.76 -14.73 16.27
N PHE A 177 1.13 -13.50 16.64
CA PHE A 177 2.49 -12.99 16.49
C PHE A 177 3.03 -12.59 17.86
N GLN A 178 4.17 -13.19 18.25
CA GLN A 178 4.80 -12.92 19.54
C GLN A 178 5.78 -11.74 19.45
N LYS A 179 6.26 -11.29 20.61
CA LYS A 179 7.24 -10.22 20.78
C LYS A 179 8.57 -10.64 20.14
N GLY A 180 8.73 -10.35 18.84
CA GLY A 180 9.89 -10.74 18.03
C GLY A 180 9.60 -10.84 16.53
N ASP A 181 8.35 -11.12 16.15
CA ASP A 181 7.94 -11.24 14.73
C ASP A 181 7.71 -9.87 14.05
N ILE A 182 7.81 -8.79 14.84
CA ILE A 182 7.58 -7.40 14.43
C ILE A 182 8.91 -6.82 13.93
N GLY A 183 9.58 -7.56 13.03
CA GLY A 183 10.84 -7.17 12.40
C GLY A 183 10.59 -6.57 11.02
N VAL A 184 11.01 -5.34 10.81
CA VAL A 184 10.98 -4.64 9.53
C VAL A 184 12.13 -5.14 8.65
N ASP A 185 11.87 -6.11 7.78
CA ASP A 185 12.65 -6.19 6.55
C ASP A 185 12.09 -5.13 5.58
N GLY A 186 12.63 -3.91 5.71
CA GLY A 186 12.79 -3.04 4.54
C GLY A 186 13.69 -3.75 3.53
N PRO A 187 13.78 -3.28 2.26
CA PRO A 187 14.57 -3.96 1.24
C PRO A 187 15.97 -4.23 1.78
N SER A 188 16.35 -5.51 1.87
CA SER A 188 17.63 -5.99 2.37
C SER A 188 18.76 -5.18 1.73
N GLN A 189 19.33 -4.25 2.50
CA GLN A 189 20.66 -3.75 2.21
C GLN A 189 21.61 -4.79 2.78
N ASP A 190 21.87 -5.84 2.00
CA ASP A 190 23.07 -6.64 2.22
C ASP A 190 24.25 -5.83 1.71
N SER A 191 24.82 -5.04 2.62
CA SER A 191 26.14 -4.46 2.49
C SER A 191 27.20 -5.50 2.85
N GLN A 192 28.14 -5.66 1.91
CA GLN A 192 29.54 -6.05 2.08
C GLN A 192 29.86 -7.54 2.30
N GLY A 193 30.47 -8.09 1.25
CA GLY A 193 31.26 -9.32 1.17
C GLY A 193 31.86 -9.40 -0.23
#